data_AF-A0A147ELM6-F1
#
_entry.id   AF-A0A147ELM6-F1
#
_cell.length_a   1.000
_cell.length_b   1.000
_cell.length_c   1.000
_cell.angle_alpha   90.00
_cell.angle_beta   90.00
_cell.angle_gamma   90.00
#
_symmetry.space_group_name_H-M   'P 1'
#
loop_
_entity.id
_entity.type
_entity.pdbx_description
1 polymer ?
#
loop_
_entity_poly.entity_id
_entity_poly.type
_entity_poly.pdbx_seq_one_letter_code
_entity_poly.pdbx_strand_id
1 'polypeptide(L)'
;MTFDDARDLLTASTTGAAELAEIAAKFPELRGRVSEHANVTPMLADWIARNSAPAREARRSAGPHAHAERRADPLADRGSSLSEWERRLADKEAERLRRARAEAEEELRDVVRDKARVESEVEIARQNLDRARAALDSEQARISEAEARISEQIGARAELDDVV
;
A
#
# COMPACT_ATOMS: atom_id res chain seq x y z
N MET A 1 19.42 -18.45 -4.21
CA MET A 1 19.86 -18.47 -2.80
C MET A 1 20.62 -19.76 -2.58
N THR A 2 21.92 -19.65 -2.36
CA THR A 2 22.79 -20.78 -2.02
C THR A 2 22.73 -21.05 -0.51
N PHE A 3 23.30 -22.18 -0.07
CA PHE A 3 23.34 -22.53 1.36
C PHE A 3 24.17 -21.52 2.17
N ASP A 4 25.26 -21.01 1.59
CA ASP A 4 26.11 -20.00 2.23
C ASP A 4 25.40 -18.64 2.32
N ASP A 5 24.69 -18.21 1.26
CA ASP A 5 23.83 -17.01 1.31
C ASP A 5 22.78 -17.10 2.44
N ALA A 6 22.18 -18.28 2.62
CA ALA A 6 21.17 -18.50 3.66
C ALA A 6 21.78 -18.44 5.08
N ARG A 7 23.03 -18.89 5.24
CA ARG A 7 23.75 -18.78 6.52
C ARG A 7 24.11 -17.33 6.85
N ASP A 8 24.54 -16.56 5.86
CA ASP A 8 24.88 -15.15 6.04
C ASP A 8 23.63 -14.33 6.39
N LEU A 9 22.51 -14.58 5.71
CA LEU A 9 21.22 -13.97 6.03
C LEU A 9 20.74 -14.31 7.45
N LEU A 10 20.99 -15.53 7.96
CA LEU A 10 20.66 -15.87 9.35
C LEU A 10 21.52 -15.16 10.40
N THR A 11 22.65 -14.56 10.02
CA THR A 11 23.46 -13.73 10.92
C THR A 11 23.06 -12.26 10.89
N ALA A 12 22.39 -11.81 9.83
CA ALA A 12 21.89 -10.47 9.72
C ALA A 12 20.62 -10.28 10.56
N SER A 13 20.68 -9.42 11.58
CA SER A 13 19.55 -9.12 12.46
C SER A 13 18.37 -8.43 11.76
N THR A 14 18.56 -8.00 10.51
CA THR A 14 17.55 -7.36 9.66
C THR A 14 16.72 -8.35 8.83
N THR A 15 17.07 -9.64 8.86
CA THR A 15 16.39 -10.65 8.04
C THR A 15 14.93 -10.80 8.46
N GLY A 16 14.04 -10.62 7.49
CA GLY A 16 12.60 -10.55 7.72
C GLY A 16 11.96 -11.92 7.92
N ALA A 17 10.79 -11.95 8.56
CA ALA A 17 10.07 -13.19 8.83
C ALA A 17 9.74 -14.03 7.57
N ALA A 18 9.50 -13.37 6.43
CA ALA A 18 9.26 -14.04 5.14
C ALA A 18 10.51 -14.74 4.61
N GLU A 19 11.68 -14.10 4.73
CA GLU A 19 12.96 -14.66 4.31
C GLU A 19 13.38 -15.82 5.22
N LEU A 20 13.15 -15.69 6.54
CA LEU A 20 13.36 -16.78 7.49
C LEU A 20 12.49 -18.01 7.17
N ALA A 21 11.24 -17.79 6.75
CA ALA A 21 10.36 -18.88 6.32
C ALA A 21 10.88 -19.55 5.04
N GLU A 22 11.36 -18.76 4.07
CA GLU A 22 11.96 -19.27 2.84
C GLU A 22 13.23 -20.09 3.10
N ILE A 23 14.09 -19.60 3.99
CA ILE A 23 15.31 -20.31 4.42
C ILE A 23 14.94 -21.64 5.11
N ALA A 24 13.99 -21.62 6.05
CA ALA A 24 13.53 -22.82 6.75
C ALA A 24 12.86 -23.85 5.83
N ALA A 25 12.19 -23.39 4.76
CA ALA A 25 11.59 -24.25 3.75
C ALA A 25 12.64 -24.91 2.84
N LYS A 26 13.62 -24.13 2.37
CA LYS A 26 14.64 -24.59 1.40
C LYS A 26 15.78 -25.38 2.04
N PHE A 27 16.12 -25.09 3.29
CA PHE A 27 17.27 -25.67 3.98
C PHE A 27 16.84 -26.27 5.34
N PRO A 28 16.36 -27.52 5.36
CA PRO A 28 15.91 -28.18 6.58
C PRO A 28 16.97 -28.22 7.69
N GLU A 29 18.25 -28.25 7.35
CA GLU A 29 19.37 -28.27 8.29
C GLU A 29 19.50 -26.95 9.07
N LEU A 30 18.99 -25.85 8.51
CA LEU A 30 19.05 -24.52 9.11
C LEU A 30 17.83 -24.22 9.99
N ARG A 31 16.80 -25.07 10.00
CA ARG A 31 15.55 -24.85 10.75
C ARG A 31 15.75 -24.59 12.24
N GLY A 32 16.68 -25.31 12.89
CA GLY A 32 17.02 -25.07 14.29
C GLY A 32 17.61 -23.68 14.53
N ARG A 33 18.47 -23.21 13.62
CA ARG A 33 19.04 -21.85 13.68
C ARG A 33 18.01 -20.79 13.35
N VAL A 34 17.09 -21.08 12.42
CA VAL A 34 15.97 -20.18 12.12
C VAL A 34 15.13 -20.00 13.37
N SER A 35 14.72 -21.08 14.08
CA SER A 35 13.87 -20.97 15.27
C SER A 35 14.44 -20.14 16.43
N GLU A 36 15.75 -19.94 16.46
CA GLU A 36 16.45 -19.13 17.47
C GLU A 36 16.61 -17.66 17.04
N HIS A 37 16.23 -17.30 15.81
CA HIS A 37 16.41 -15.96 15.27
C HIS A 37 15.38 -14.95 15.85
N ALA A 38 15.85 -13.74 16.16
CA ALA A 38 15.07 -12.72 16.87
C ALA A 38 13.76 -12.31 16.17
N ASN A 39 13.74 -12.36 14.84
CA ASN A 39 12.57 -11.98 14.03
C ASN A 39 11.65 -13.16 13.67
N VAL A 40 11.81 -14.33 14.30
CA VAL A 40 10.89 -15.44 14.09
C VAL A 40 9.52 -15.12 14.65
N THR A 41 8.50 -15.29 13.81
CA THR A 41 7.12 -15.19 14.25
C THR A 41 6.70 -16.47 14.99
N PRO A 42 5.78 -16.38 15.97
CA PRO A 42 5.25 -17.56 16.66
C PRO A 42 4.69 -18.62 15.71
N MET A 43 4.10 -18.19 14.59
CA MET A 43 3.58 -19.08 13.56
C MET A 43 4.69 -19.85 12.84
N LEU A 44 5.81 -19.20 12.53
CA LEU A 44 6.97 -19.85 11.92
C LEU A 44 7.68 -20.79 12.90
N ALA A 45 7.82 -20.40 14.17
CA ALA A 45 8.38 -21.27 15.21
C ALA A 45 7.57 -22.57 15.37
N ASP A 46 6.24 -22.46 15.38
CA ASP A 46 5.31 -23.59 15.50
C ASP A 46 5.34 -24.49 14.24
N TRP A 47 5.47 -23.88 13.05
CA TRP A 47 5.71 -24.63 11.83
C TRP A 47 7.06 -25.37 11.85
N ILE A 48 8.14 -24.72 12.28
CA ILE A 48 9.46 -25.34 12.42
C ILE A 48 9.40 -26.51 13.39
N ALA A 49 8.82 -26.34 14.58
CA ALA A 49 8.70 -27.38 15.60
C ALA A 49 7.99 -28.64 15.06
N ARG A 50 6.89 -28.46 14.30
CA ARG A 50 6.17 -29.56 13.65
C ARG A 50 6.97 -30.27 12.55
N ASN A 51 7.82 -29.52 11.86
CA ASN A 51 8.59 -30.02 10.72
C ASN A 51 10.03 -30.44 11.12
N SER A 52 10.35 -30.49 12.41
CA SER A 52 11.73 -30.71 12.91
C SER A 52 11.90 -31.83 13.95
N ALA A 53 10.91 -32.67 14.27
CA ALA A 53 11.05 -33.74 15.29
C ALA A 53 10.73 -35.18 14.80
N PRO A 54 11.51 -36.23 15.19
CA PRO A 54 12.97 -36.28 15.29
C PRO A 54 13.62 -37.47 14.55
N ALA A 55 14.82 -37.25 14.00
CA ALA A 55 15.79 -38.30 13.66
C ALA A 55 16.57 -38.80 14.91
N ARG A 56 15.95 -38.83 16.10
CA ARG A 56 16.62 -39.20 17.36
C ARG A 56 15.68 -39.96 18.30
N GLU A 57 15.37 -41.21 17.95
CA GLU A 57 14.90 -42.21 18.93
C GLU A 57 15.08 -43.66 18.43
N ALA A 58 16.23 -43.98 17.81
CA ALA A 58 16.56 -45.35 17.39
C ALA A 58 17.39 -46.14 18.42
N ARG A 59 17.59 -45.63 19.64
CA ARG A 59 18.35 -46.34 20.68
C ARG A 59 17.77 -46.11 22.07
N ARG A 60 16.71 -46.85 22.41
CA ARG A 60 16.47 -47.40 23.76
C ARG A 60 15.38 -48.49 23.69
N SER A 61 15.88 -49.67 23.37
CA SER A 61 15.45 -51.03 23.73
C SER A 61 14.13 -51.24 24.51
N ALA A 62 13.29 -52.08 23.87
CA ALA A 62 12.70 -53.33 24.36
C ALA A 62 11.59 -53.35 25.42
N GLY A 63 10.45 -53.96 25.05
CA GLY A 63 9.44 -54.53 25.96
C GLY A 63 8.08 -54.77 25.29
N PRO A 64 7.54 -56.01 25.19
CA PRO A 64 6.48 -56.36 24.26
C PRO A 64 5.10 -56.43 24.92
N HIS A 65 4.08 -55.81 24.34
CA HIS A 65 2.69 -56.23 24.57
C HIS A 65 1.87 -56.12 23.30
N ALA A 66 1.48 -57.27 22.80
CA ALA A 66 0.40 -57.44 21.85
C ALA A 66 -0.92 -57.11 22.55
N HIS A 67 -1.68 -56.15 22.02
CA HIS A 67 -3.14 -56.18 22.06
C HIS A 67 -3.64 -55.60 20.73
N ALA A 68 -4.11 -56.51 19.88
CA ALA A 68 -4.87 -56.20 18.69
C ALA A 68 -6.26 -55.75 19.13
N GLU A 69 -6.51 -54.45 19.14
CA GLU A 69 -7.86 -53.89 19.10
C GLU A 69 -7.93 -52.89 17.96
N ARG A 70 -8.93 -53.10 17.09
CA ARG A 70 -9.31 -52.22 15.99
C ARG A 70 -9.49 -50.79 16.52
N ARG A 71 -8.48 -49.94 16.33
CA ARG A 71 -8.64 -48.49 16.41
C ARG A 71 -9.15 -48.01 15.05
N ALA A 72 -10.34 -47.43 15.04
CA ALA A 72 -10.68 -46.49 13.98
C ALA A 72 -9.58 -45.42 13.95
N ASP A 73 -9.00 -45.16 12.78
CA ASP A 73 -7.89 -44.23 12.60
C ASP A 73 -8.27 -42.82 13.11
N PRO A 74 -7.70 -42.32 14.22
CA PRO A 74 -7.92 -40.94 14.68
C PRO A 74 -7.17 -39.91 13.81
N LEU A 75 -6.45 -40.39 12.79
CA LEU A 75 -5.58 -39.59 11.93
C LEU A 75 -6.30 -39.05 10.69
N ALA A 76 -7.34 -39.75 10.21
CA ALA A 76 -8.16 -39.27 9.09
C ALA A 76 -8.94 -37.99 9.46
N ASP A 77 -9.41 -37.92 10.70
CA ASP A 77 -10.17 -36.77 11.24
C ASP A 77 -9.28 -35.53 11.44
N ARG A 78 -8.01 -35.74 11.81
CA ARG A 78 -7.03 -34.66 12.04
C ARG A 78 -6.57 -33.98 10.74
N GLY A 79 -6.44 -34.72 9.65
CA GLY A 79 -6.12 -34.16 8.32
C GLY A 79 -7.27 -33.34 7.73
N SER A 80 -8.51 -33.80 7.91
CA SER A 80 -9.71 -33.06 7.47
C SER A 80 -9.88 -31.76 8.27
N SER A 81 -9.67 -31.81 9.59
CA SER A 81 -9.74 -30.63 10.45
C SER A 81 -8.66 -29.58 10.13
N LEU A 82 -7.47 -29.99 9.68
CA LEU A 82 -6.38 -29.07 9.31
C LEU A 82 -6.69 -28.37 7.99
N SER A 83 -7.16 -29.10 6.97
CA SER A 83 -7.59 -28.51 5.70
C SER A 83 -8.83 -27.63 5.82
N GLU A 84 -9.72 -27.90 6.77
CA GLU A 84 -10.83 -27.00 7.10
C GLU A 84 -10.36 -25.72 7.78
N TRP A 85 -9.33 -25.80 8.63
CA TRP A 85 -8.75 -24.62 9.28
C TRP A 85 -8.03 -23.72 8.27
N GLU A 86 -7.29 -24.30 7.33
CA GLU A 86 -6.65 -23.57 6.22
C GLU A 86 -7.68 -22.87 5.33
N ARG A 87 -8.79 -23.56 4.99
CA ARG A 87 -9.91 -22.94 4.25
C ARG A 87 -10.51 -21.77 5.01
N ARG A 88 -10.77 -21.92 6.31
CA ARG A 88 -11.30 -20.83 7.16
C ARG A 88 -10.34 -19.64 7.25
N LEU A 89 -9.04 -19.87 7.27
CA LEU A 89 -8.05 -18.81 7.29
C LEU A 89 -8.03 -18.06 5.95
N ALA A 90 -8.05 -18.81 4.84
CA ALA A 90 -8.14 -18.25 3.49
C ALA A 90 -9.44 -17.44 3.30
N ASP A 91 -10.57 -17.93 3.81
CA ASP A 91 -11.85 -17.22 3.77
C ASP A 91 -11.81 -15.91 4.56
N LYS A 92 -11.20 -15.93 5.75
CA LYS A 92 -11.01 -14.72 6.57
C LYS A 92 -10.11 -13.70 5.89
N GLU A 93 -9.03 -14.15 5.25
CA GLU A 93 -8.10 -13.27 4.54
C GLU A 93 -8.75 -12.69 3.28
N ALA A 94 -9.44 -13.53 2.50
CA ALA A 94 -10.23 -13.07 1.35
C ALA A 94 -11.28 -12.04 1.77
N GLU A 95 -11.93 -12.24 2.92
CA GLU A 95 -12.91 -11.30 3.46
C GLU A 95 -12.27 -9.98 3.94
N ARG A 96 -11.07 -10.02 4.56
CA ARG A 96 -10.31 -8.80 4.85
C ARG A 96 -9.99 -8.02 3.57
N LEU A 97 -9.50 -8.72 2.55
CA LEU A 97 -9.15 -8.11 1.27
C LEU A 97 -10.38 -7.53 0.55
N ARG A 98 -11.54 -8.20 0.62
CA ARG A 98 -12.80 -7.65 0.08
C ARG A 98 -13.20 -6.36 0.77
N ARG A 99 -13.08 -6.29 2.10
CA ARG A 99 -13.39 -5.07 2.87
C ARG A 99 -12.42 -3.94 2.54
N ALA A 100 -11.12 -4.22 2.56
CA ALA A 100 -10.10 -3.24 2.20
C ALA A 100 -10.29 -2.71 0.77
N ARG A 101 -10.67 -3.58 -0.17
CA ARG A 101 -11.01 -3.17 -1.53
C ARG A 101 -12.26 -2.30 -1.58
N ALA A 102 -13.30 -2.64 -0.84
CA ALA A 102 -14.54 -1.84 -0.79
C ALA A 102 -14.29 -0.44 -0.21
N GLU A 103 -13.48 -0.35 0.85
CA GLU A 103 -13.05 0.92 1.46
C GLU A 103 -12.25 1.77 0.46
N ALA A 104 -11.25 1.17 -0.20
CA ALA A 104 -10.49 1.88 -1.24
C ALA A 104 -11.34 2.32 -2.44
N GLU A 105 -12.35 1.54 -2.83
CA GLU A 105 -13.30 1.93 -3.88
C GLU A 105 -14.21 3.08 -3.45
N GLU A 106 -14.57 3.17 -2.16
CA GLU A 106 -15.32 4.30 -1.60
C GLU A 106 -14.47 5.58 -1.55
N GLU A 107 -13.24 5.49 -1.03
CA GLU A 107 -12.29 6.60 -1.04
C GLU A 107 -12.05 7.14 -2.47
N LEU A 108 -11.91 6.23 -3.45
CA LEU A 108 -11.73 6.63 -4.84
C LEU A 108 -12.96 7.38 -5.38
N ARG A 109 -14.18 6.97 -5.02
CA ARG A 109 -15.40 7.68 -5.44
C ARG A 109 -15.46 9.08 -4.84
N ASP A 110 -15.03 9.24 -3.60
CA ASP A 110 -15.00 10.55 -2.94
C ASP A 110 -13.95 11.46 -3.58
N VAL A 111 -12.74 10.95 -3.86
CA VAL A 111 -11.71 11.70 -4.59
C VAL A 111 -12.18 12.11 -5.98
N VAL A 112 -12.90 11.24 -6.70
CA VAL A 112 -13.46 11.58 -8.03
C VAL A 112 -14.52 12.67 -7.91
N ARG A 113 -15.36 12.64 -6.88
CA ARG A 113 -16.38 13.67 -6.64
C ARG A 113 -15.73 15.02 -6.31
N ASP A 114 -14.74 15.02 -5.44
CA ASP A 114 -14.01 16.23 -5.04
C ASP A 114 -13.24 16.82 -6.21
N LYS A 115 -12.61 15.96 -7.03
CA LYS A 115 -11.94 16.39 -8.26
C LYS A 115 -12.92 17.10 -9.20
N ALA A 116 -14.10 16.51 -9.46
CA ALA A 116 -15.10 17.10 -10.34
C ALA A 116 -15.59 18.47 -9.82
N ARG A 117 -15.73 18.59 -8.49
CA ARG A 117 -16.05 19.87 -7.86
C ARG A 117 -14.95 20.91 -8.09
N VAL A 118 -13.69 20.57 -7.82
CA VAL A 118 -12.55 21.47 -8.01
C VAL A 118 -12.40 21.89 -9.48
N GLU A 119 -12.59 20.97 -10.42
CA GLU A 119 -12.57 21.29 -11.86
C GLU A 119 -13.65 22.32 -12.22
N SER A 120 -14.86 22.19 -11.66
CA SER A 120 -15.92 23.20 -11.84
C SER A 120 -15.57 24.55 -11.22
N GLU A 121 -14.97 24.57 -10.03
CA GLU A 121 -14.57 25.81 -9.35
C GLU A 121 -13.46 26.53 -10.14
N VAL A 122 -12.49 25.78 -10.68
CA VAL A 122 -11.42 26.31 -11.54
C VAL A 122 -11.99 26.90 -12.83
N GLU A 123 -12.96 26.25 -13.45
CA GLU A 123 -13.58 26.75 -14.67
C GLU A 123 -14.32 28.08 -14.43
N ILE A 124 -15.07 28.18 -13.32
CA ILE A 124 -15.70 29.44 -12.91
C ILE A 124 -14.66 30.54 -12.66
N ALA A 125 -13.55 30.20 -11.99
CA ALA A 125 -12.47 31.15 -11.72
C ALA A 125 -11.81 31.66 -13.02
N ARG A 126 -11.62 30.79 -14.02
CA ARG A 126 -11.11 31.18 -15.34
C ARG A 126 -12.04 32.17 -16.04
N GLN A 127 -13.33 31.86 -16.08
CA GLN A 127 -14.33 32.77 -16.68
C GLN A 127 -14.37 34.13 -15.98
N ASN A 128 -14.25 34.16 -14.65
CA ASN A 128 -14.17 35.40 -13.90
C ASN A 128 -12.89 36.19 -14.21
N LEU A 129 -11.76 35.50 -14.35
CA LEU A 129 -10.50 36.14 -14.73
C LEU A 129 -10.59 36.75 -16.13
N ASP A 130 -11.19 36.06 -17.09
CA ASP A 130 -11.34 36.57 -18.46
C ASP A 130 -12.27 37.79 -18.50
N ARG A 131 -13.36 37.80 -17.72
CA ARG A 131 -14.21 38.99 -17.55
C ARG A 131 -13.45 40.16 -16.93
N ALA A 132 -12.64 39.90 -15.91
CA ALA A 132 -11.84 40.93 -15.25
C ALA A 132 -10.79 41.53 -16.20
N ARG A 133 -10.16 40.70 -17.04
CA ARG A 133 -9.25 41.15 -18.09
C ARG A 133 -9.94 42.03 -19.11
N ALA A 134 -11.10 41.59 -19.63
CA ALA A 134 -11.87 42.41 -20.57
C ALA A 134 -12.31 43.75 -19.98
N ALA A 135 -12.69 43.78 -18.69
CA ALA A 135 -12.99 45.03 -17.99
C ALA A 135 -11.75 45.92 -17.85
N LEU A 136 -10.59 45.35 -17.53
CA LEU A 136 -9.32 46.09 -17.46
C LEU A 136 -8.95 46.70 -18.82
N ASP A 137 -9.03 45.93 -19.89
CA ASP A 137 -8.72 46.40 -21.25
C ASP A 137 -9.68 47.53 -21.67
N SER A 138 -10.96 47.41 -21.32
CA SER A 138 -11.96 48.47 -21.55
C SER A 138 -11.62 49.76 -20.80
N GLU A 139 -11.23 49.68 -19.53
CA GLU A 139 -10.85 50.87 -18.76
C GLU A 139 -9.54 51.49 -19.27
N GLN A 140 -8.57 50.68 -19.69
CA GLN A 140 -7.34 51.18 -20.32
C GLN A 140 -7.64 51.93 -21.63
N ALA A 141 -8.54 51.41 -22.46
CA ALA A 141 -8.97 52.11 -23.68
C ALA A 141 -9.62 53.47 -23.37
N ARG A 142 -10.46 53.53 -22.33
CA ARG A 142 -11.10 54.79 -21.88
C ARG A 142 -10.07 55.79 -21.36
N ILE A 143 -9.04 55.33 -20.64
CA ILE A 143 -7.94 56.17 -20.18
C ILE A 143 -7.17 56.73 -21.37
N SER A 144 -6.77 55.89 -22.32
CA SER A 144 -6.02 56.35 -23.51
C SER A 144 -6.82 57.34 -24.37
N GLU A 145 -8.14 57.15 -24.50
CA GLU A 145 -9.01 58.12 -25.18
C GLU A 145 -9.06 59.45 -24.41
N ALA A 146 -9.20 59.41 -23.09
CA ALA A 146 -9.21 60.62 -22.26
C ALA A 146 -7.88 61.37 -22.33
N GLU A 147 -6.75 60.65 -22.31
CA GLU A 147 -5.41 61.22 -22.49
C GLU A 147 -5.27 61.92 -23.85
N ALA A 148 -5.69 61.25 -24.93
CA ALA A 148 -5.66 61.83 -26.27
C ALA A 148 -6.49 63.12 -26.36
N ARG A 149 -7.70 63.13 -25.78
CA ARG A 149 -8.57 64.32 -25.73
C ARG A 149 -7.95 65.46 -24.93
N ILE A 150 -7.28 65.16 -23.82
CA ILE A 150 -6.57 66.16 -23.02
C ILE A 150 -5.40 66.75 -23.82
N SER A 151 -4.61 65.91 -24.50
CA SER A 151 -3.51 66.37 -25.35
C SER A 151 -4.00 67.28 -26.48
N GLU A 152 -5.10 66.94 -27.14
CA GLU A 152 -5.72 67.77 -28.18
C GLU A 152 -6.17 69.13 -27.63
N GLN A 153 -6.85 69.15 -26.48
CA GLN A 153 -7.29 70.40 -25.84
C GLN A 153 -6.13 71.31 -25.42
N ILE A 154 -5.02 70.73 -24.93
CA ILE A 154 -3.82 71.49 -24.57
C ILE A 154 -3.19 72.09 -25.83
N GLY A 155 -3.07 71.32 -26.91
CA GLY A 155 -2.55 71.81 -28.20
C GLY A 155 -3.38 72.97 -28.76
N ALA A 156 -4.71 72.79 -28.84
CA ALA A 156 -5.62 73.82 -29.34
C ALA A 156 -5.58 75.11 -28.49
N ARG A 157 -5.38 74.99 -27.17
CA ARG A 157 -5.26 76.15 -26.29
C ARG A 157 -3.93 76.90 -26.49
N ALA A 158 -2.83 76.18 -26.70
CA ALA A 158 -1.54 76.79 -27.01
C ALA A 158 -1.57 77.59 -28.32
N GLU A 159 -2.25 77.08 -29.35
CA GLU A 159 -2.42 77.79 -30.62
C GLU A 159 -3.26 79.07 -30.49
N LEU A 160 -4.28 79.07 -29.62
CA LEU A 160 -5.08 80.28 -29.35
C LEU A 160 -4.30 81.37 -28.62
N ASP A 161 -3.44 80.98 -27.66
CA ASP A 161 -2.61 81.93 -26.91
C ASP A 161 -1.49 82.55 -27.77
N ASP A 162 -1.06 81.89 -28.85
CA ASP A 162 -0.03 82.39 -29.79
C ASP A 162 -0.57 83.41 -30.82
N VAL A 163 -1.89 83.54 -30.95
CA VAL A 163 -2.56 84.40 -31.95
C VAL A 163 -3.00 85.77 -31.38
N VAL A 164 -2.88 85.98 -30.05
CA VAL A 164 -3.26 87.23 -29.34
C VAL A 164 -2.04 88.07 -29.00
#